data_AF-A0A940QUA1-F1
#
_entry.id   AF-A0A940QUA1-F1
#
_cell.length_a   1.000
_cell.length_b   1.000
_cell.length_c   1.000
_cell.angle_alpha   90.00
_cell.angle_beta   90.00
_cell.angle_gamma   90.00
#
_symmetry.space_group_name_H-M   'P 1'
#
loop_
_entity.id
_entity.type
_entity.pdbx_description
1 polymer ?
#
loop_
_entity_poly.entity_id
_entity_poly.type
_entity_poly.pdbx_seq_one_letter_code
_entity_poly.pdbx_strand_id
1 'polypeptide(L)' 'MLAYELYALNQGKRYEFIGVLPERRKNRMRITKDSITNWGRTLLDDDVDSKNIIFRPVTIDCLSGRILWANLASNYN' A
#
# COMPACT_ATOMS: atom_id res chain seq x y z
N MET A 1 -11.28 -6.06 5.49
CA MET A 1 -10.00 -5.79 6.18
C MET A 1 -9.28 -4.66 5.45
N LEU A 2 -8.73 -3.67 6.15
CA LEU A 2 -7.94 -2.62 5.51
C LEU A 2 -6.60 -3.20 5.03
N ALA A 3 -6.13 -2.77 3.88
CA ALA A 3 -4.80 -3.06 3.37
C ALA A 3 -4.30 -1.88 2.54
N TYR A 4 -3.05 -1.95 2.12
CA TYR A 4 -2.44 -0.95 1.26
C TYR A 4 -1.84 -1.64 0.04
N GLU A 5 -2.24 -1.21 -1.15
CA GLU A 5 -1.51 -1.54 -2.37
C GLU A 5 -0.38 -0.56 -2.55
N LEU A 6 0.79 -1.07 -2.89
CA LEU A 6 1.98 -0.27 -3.10
C LEU A 6 2.41 -0.35 -4.56
N TYR A 7 2.93 0.77 -5.04
CA TYR A 7 3.49 0.90 -6.37
C TYR A 7 4.82 1.65 -6.29
N ALA A 8 5.80 1.24 -7.08
CA ALA A 8 7.08 1.92 -7.20
C ALA A 8 7.25 2.52 -8.59
N LEU A 9 7.88 3.70 -8.65
CA LEU A 9 8.26 4.32 -9.91
C LEU A 9 9.44 3.55 -10.51
N ASN A 10 9.24 2.98 -11.70
CA ASN A 10 10.29 2.32 -12.46
C ASN A 10 11.13 3.34 -13.25
N GLN A 11 12.23 2.86 -13.86
CA GLN A 11 13.11 3.69 -14.71
C GLN A 11 12.37 4.31 -15.92
N GLY A 12 11.28 3.69 -16.38
CA GLY A 12 10.41 4.18 -17.44
C GLY A 12 9.41 5.25 -17.00
N LYS A 13 9.53 5.79 -15.78
CA LYS A 13 8.63 6.78 -15.16
C LYS A 13 7.17 6.30 -15.06
N ARG A 14 6.97 5.00 -14.91
CA ARG A 14 5.65 4.37 -14.68
C ARG A 14 5.62 3.76 -13.28
N TYR A 15 4.46 3.84 -12.65
CA TYR A 15 4.22 3.15 -11.39
C TYR A 15 3.88 1.69 -11.66
N GLU A 16 4.66 0.79 -11.10
CA GLU A 16 4.45 -0.65 -11.18
C GLU A 16 4.00 -1.18 -9.82
N PHE A 17 3.09 -2.15 -9.83
CA PHE A 17 2.61 -2.80 -8.61
C PHE A 17 3.74 -3.62 -7.98
N ILE A 18 3.96 -3.42 -6.67
CA ILE A 18 5.03 -4.13 -5.93
C ILE A 18 4.47 -5.07 -4.85
N GLY A 19 3.26 -4.81 -4.35
CA GLY A 19 2.66 -5.68 -3.34
C GLY A 19 1.47 -5.10 -2.61
N VAL A 20 0.88 -5.94 -1.76
CA VAL A 20 -0.22 -5.59 -0.85
C VAL A 20 0.24 -5.80 0.58
N LEU A 21 0.08 -4.78 1.41
CA LEU A 21 0.29 -4.82 2.86
C LEU A 21 -1.05 -4.92 3.59
N PRO A 22 -1.45 -6.12 4.05
CA PRO A 22 -2.55 -6.29 5.00
C PRO A 22 -2.34 -5.46 6.28
N GLU A 23 -3.31 -4.63 6.65
CA GLU A 23 -3.25 -3.94 7.93
C GLU A 23 -3.68 -4.88 9.05
N ARG A 24 -2.73 -5.27 9.89
CA ARG A 24 -2.93 -6.19 11.02
C ARG A 24 -2.80 -5.50 12.38
N ARG A 25 -2.38 -4.24 12.45
CA ARG A 25 -2.14 -3.53 13.70
C ARG A 25 -3.46 -3.01 14.25
N LYS A 26 -3.70 -3.20 15.55
CA LYS A 26 -4.90 -2.69 16.23
C LYS A 26 -4.86 -1.17 16.42
N ASN A 27 -3.67 -0.59 16.61
CA ASN A 27 -3.51 0.85 16.82
C ASN A 27 -3.30 1.58 15.48
N ARG A 28 -4.32 2.32 15.05
CA ARG A 28 -4.32 3.09 13.80
C ARG A 28 -3.29 4.22 13.78
N MET A 29 -2.92 4.78 14.94
CA MET A 29 -1.94 5.87 15.01
C MET A 29 -0.52 5.43 14.63
N ARG A 30 -0.25 4.12 14.66
CA ARG A 30 1.04 3.56 14.20
C ARG A 30 1.11 3.36 12.68
N ILE A 31 0.00 3.59 11.97
CA ILE A 31 -0.06 3.48 10.53
C ILE A 31 0.36 4.82 9.94
N THR A 32 1.67 5.02 9.81
CA THR A 32 2.25 6.19 9.17
C THR A 32 2.57 5.90 7.72
N LYS A 33 2.60 6.95 6.89
CA LYS A 33 3.12 6.89 5.52
C LYS A 33 4.50 6.21 5.51
N ASP A 34 5.38 6.61 6.43
CA ASP A 34 6.74 6.05 6.54
C ASP A 34 6.75 4.56 6.85
N SER A 35 5.82 4.08 7.69
CA SER A 35 5.73 2.64 8.00
C SER A 35 5.32 1.83 6.76
N ILE A 36 4.43 2.37 5.92
CA ILE A 36 3.96 1.72 4.69
C ILE A 36 5.08 1.74 3.63
N THR A 37 5.70 2.89 3.39
CA THR A 37 6.76 3.02 2.38
C THR A 37 8.03 2.28 2.78
N ASN A 38 8.40 2.22 4.06
CA ASN A 38 9.52 1.41 4.53
C ASN A 38 9.28 -0.09 4.33
N TRP A 39 8.04 -0.58 4.51
CA TRP A 39 7.72 -1.96 4.15
C TRP A 39 7.83 -2.17 2.63
N GLY A 40 7.34 -1.23 1.82
CA GLY A 40 7.51 -1.29 0.36
C GLY A 40 8.97 -1.38 -0.08
N ARG A 41 9.87 -0.65 0.59
CA ARG A 41 11.32 -0.76 0.35
C ARG A 41 11.85 -2.17 0.58
N THR A 42 11.38 -2.88 1.60
CA THR A 42 11.84 -4.26 1.87
C THR A 42 11.47 -5.26 0.77
N LEU A 43 10.56 -4.90 -0.14
CA LEU A 43 10.20 -5.71 -1.30
C LEU A 43 11.04 -5.40 -2.54
N LEU A 44 11.83 -4.34 -2.51
CA LEU A 44 12.64 -3.85 -3.60
C LEU A 44 14.11 -3.99 -3.23
N ASP A 45 14.99 -3.89 -4.23
CA ASP A 45 16.42 -3.77 -3.95
C ASP A 45 16.70 -2.46 -3.19
N ASP A 46 17.73 -2.49 -2.33
CA ASP A 46 18.06 -1.43 -1.36
C ASP A 46 18.27 -0.02 -1.96
N ASP A 47 18.37 0.10 -3.28
CA ASP A 47 18.60 1.35 -4.02
C ASP A 47 17.32 2.15 -4.34
N VAL A 48 16.12 1.63 -4.02
CA VAL A 48 14.87 2.36 -4.32
C VAL A 48 14.55 3.42 -3.26
N ASP A 49 14.57 4.70 -3.66
CA ASP A 49 14.12 5.81 -2.82
C ASP A 49 12.64 5.66 -2.44
N SER A 50 12.30 5.73 -1.15
CA SER A 50 10.91 5.75 -0.65
C SER A 50 10.05 6.85 -1.28
N LYS A 51 10.66 7.93 -1.76
CA LYS A 51 9.96 9.01 -2.45
C LYS A 51 9.34 8.55 -3.78
N ASN A 52 9.81 7.43 -4.31
CA ASN A 52 9.31 6.80 -5.52
C ASN A 52 8.23 5.74 -5.25
N ILE A 53 7.88 5.51 -3.97
CA ILE A 53 6.82 4.57 -3.60
C ILE A 53 5.54 5.36 -3.30
N ILE A 54 4.46 5.00 -3.97
CA ILE A 54 3.10 5.44 -3.67
C ILE A 54 2.28 4.28 -3.15
N PHE A 55 1.21 4.58 -2.42
CA PHE A 55 0.29 3.55 -1.94
C PHE A 55 -1.15 4.04 -1.99
N ARG A 56 -2.05 3.07 -2.09
CA ARG A 56 -3.50 3.28 -2.05
C ARG A 56 -4.10 2.38 -0.98
N PRO A 57 -4.92 2.92 -0.04
CA PRO A 57 -5.68 2.08 0.87
C PRO A 57 -6.72 1.30 0.09
N VAL A 58 -6.90 0.02 0.41
CA VAL A 58 -7.91 -0.86 -0.17
C VAL A 58 -8.61 -1.68 0.90
N THR A 59 -9.81 -2.17 0.59
CA THR A 59 -10.49 -3.14 1.45
C THR A 59 -10.33 -4.52 0.86
N ILE A 60 -9.83 -5.47 1.64
CA ILE A 60 -9.77 -6.89 1.31
C ILE A 60 -10.93 -7.61 1.98
N ASP A 61 -11.69 -8.39 1.23
CA ASP A 61 -12.68 -9.31 1.79
C ASP A 61 -11.98 -10.42 2.58
N CYS A 62 -12.34 -10.61 3.85
CA CYS A 62 -11.63 -11.54 4.74
C CYS A 62 -11.90 -13.01 4.44
N LEU A 63 -12.98 -13.33 3.72
CA LEU A 63 -13.34 -14.70 3.38
C LEU A 63 -12.72 -15.14 2.06
N SER A 64 -12.77 -14.29 1.04
CA SER A 64 -12.30 -14.59 -0.32
C SER A 64 -10.89 -14.08 -0.62
N GLY A 65 -10.32 -13.20 0.21
CA GLY A 65 -9.04 -12.53 -0.04
C GLY A 65 -9.08 -11.53 -1.20
N ARG A 66 -10.25 -11.25 -1.78
CA ARG A 66 -10.40 -10.35 -2.92
C ARG A 66 -10.32 -8.90 -2.51
N ILE A 67 -9.71 -8.08 -3.35
CA ILE A 67 -9.68 -6.63 -3.20
C ILE A 67 -11.02 -6.03 -3.65
N LEU A 68 -11.66 -5.29 -2.77
CA LEU A 68 -12.92 -4.58 -2.97
C LEU A 68 -12.62 -3.12 -3.34
N TRP A 69 -12.51 -2.87 -4.65
CA TRP A 69 -12.20 -1.55 -5.21
C TRP A 69 -13.31 -0.51 -5.06
N ALA A 70 -14.54 -0.95 -4.78
CA ALA A 70 -15.75 -0.14 -4.86
C ALA A 70 -15.98 0.86 -3.68
N ASN A 71 -15.22 0.77 -2.58
CA ASN A 71 -15.55 1.48 -1.32
C ASN A 71 -14.68 2.72 -0.99
N LEU A 72 -13.83 3.18 -1.90
CA LEU A 72 -12.86 4.25 -1.59
C LEU A 72 -13.30 5.66 -1.99
N ALA A 73 -14.38 5.81 -2.76
CA ALA A 73 -14.84 7.11 -3.23
C ALA A 73 -15.60 7.93 -2.18
N SER A 74 -15.99 7.32 -1.04
CA SER A 74 -16.96 7.92 -0.10
C SER A 74 -16.41 8.25 1.29
N ASN A 75 -15.14 7.96 1.60
CA ASN A 75 -14.60 8.10 2.97
C ASN A 75 -13.41 9.07 3.10
N TYR A 76 -13.16 9.92 2.11
CA TYR A 76 -12.10 10.95 2.16
C TYR A 76 -12.61 12.35 1.74
N ASN A 77 -13.82 12.72 2.18
CA ASN A 77 -14.27 14.12 2.23
C ASN A 77 -14.09 14.67 3.65
#